data_AF-A0AB36ZH75-F1
#
_entry.id   AF-A0AB36ZH75-F1
#
_cell.length_a   1.000
_cell.length_b   1.000
_cell.length_c   1.000
_cell.angle_alpha   90.00
_cell.angle_beta   90.00
_cell.angle_gamma   90.00
#
_symmetry.space_group_name_H-M   'P 1'
#
loop_
_entity.id
_entity.type
_entity.pdbx_description
1 polymer ?
#
loop_
_entity_poly.entity_id
_entity_poly.type
_entity_poly.pdbx_seq_one_letter_code
_entity_poly.pdbx_strand_id
1 'polypeptide(L)'
;MLPPAPDGRRSLADVLPGALDALLGRPGLFGSPRVERIVVVLVDGLGAANLRQRGGHSRTLAPALNRGTTLVSGFPTTTAAALASLTTGLRPGGHGMVGYRVLDRASDRLVNQLSGWDEGMVPETWQPHLTVFEQASSAGVRAGVIGPARYARSGLTRAILRGAEYHSAGGVAERFTAARALLDEGGRQLVYLYVPELDQAAHARGWESPEWTAALELLDGEVGGAVRGLSARESVLVTADHGIVDVPASSHVLVERGPLLEGVRHLGGEPRCLQLHLEPGVDPDEVARRWIEAEGARAWIATRDEVAASGWFGEVSPAAAERMGDVFVAARRTIAYYAADDSSGRSMIGQHGSLTPEETQVPLLRFGALA
;
A
#
# COMPACT_ATOMS: atom_id res chain seq x y z
N MET A 1 -18.63 -0.62 17.98
CA MET A 1 -19.00 -0.69 16.55
C MET A 1 -17.76 -0.45 15.72
N LEU A 2 -17.47 -1.36 14.79
CA LEU A 2 -16.38 -1.21 13.83
C LEU A 2 -16.70 -0.07 12.86
N PRO A 3 -15.69 0.70 12.41
CA PRO A 3 -15.87 1.61 11.30
C PRO A 3 -16.30 0.79 10.07
N PRO A 4 -17.14 1.37 9.20
CA PRO A 4 -17.41 0.75 7.92
C PRO A 4 -16.08 0.48 7.21
N ALA A 5 -16.06 -0.56 6.35
CA ALA A 5 -14.95 -0.73 5.44
C ALA A 5 -14.65 0.59 4.72
N PRO A 6 -13.39 0.85 4.37
CA PRO A 6 -13.06 1.94 3.48
C PRO A 6 -13.84 1.81 2.16
N ASP A 7 -15.02 2.43 2.12
CA ASP A 7 -15.93 2.46 0.99
C ASP A 7 -15.62 3.74 0.21
N GLY A 8 -14.79 3.57 -0.79
CA GLY A 8 -14.60 4.55 -1.84
C GLY A 8 -15.26 4.03 -3.10
N ARG A 9 -16.02 4.89 -3.79
CA ARG A 9 -16.43 4.64 -5.20
C ARG A 9 -15.22 4.43 -6.14
N ARG A 10 -13.98 4.62 -5.64
CA ARG A 10 -12.69 4.42 -6.32
C ARG A 10 -11.67 3.87 -5.31
N SER A 11 -11.19 2.66 -5.57
CA SER A 11 -10.13 1.98 -4.81
C SER A 11 -8.80 2.06 -5.54
N LEU A 12 -7.69 1.89 -4.82
CA LEU A 12 -6.36 1.74 -5.41
C LEU A 12 -6.30 0.54 -6.36
N ALA A 13 -7.06 -0.51 -6.06
CA ALA A 13 -7.24 -1.66 -6.93
C ALA A 13 -7.77 -1.29 -8.33
N ASP A 14 -8.48 -0.16 -8.49
CA ASP A 14 -9.04 0.23 -9.78
C ASP A 14 -8.02 0.94 -10.71
N VAL A 15 -6.85 1.34 -10.19
CA VAL A 15 -5.95 2.27 -10.89
C VAL A 15 -5.23 1.62 -12.07
N LEU A 16 -4.46 0.53 -11.87
CA LEU A 16 -3.78 -0.14 -12.99
C LEU A 16 -4.76 -0.84 -13.93
N PRO A 17 -5.83 -1.54 -13.46
CA PRO A 17 -6.85 -2.06 -14.37
C PRO A 17 -7.48 -0.95 -15.22
N GLY A 18 -7.83 0.19 -14.62
CA GLY A 18 -8.36 1.34 -15.34
C GLY A 18 -7.36 1.93 -16.34
N ALA A 19 -6.07 1.97 -16.02
CA ALA A 19 -5.03 2.39 -16.96
C ALA A 19 -4.90 1.43 -18.14
N LEU A 20 -4.95 0.11 -17.89
CA LEU A 20 -4.96 -0.89 -18.95
C LEU A 20 -6.21 -0.76 -19.84
N ASP A 21 -7.39 -0.57 -19.24
CA ASP A 21 -8.63 -0.33 -19.99
C ASP A 21 -8.52 0.88 -20.90
N ALA A 22 -7.96 2.00 -20.41
CA ALA A 22 -7.73 3.19 -21.20
C ALA A 22 -6.81 2.94 -22.41
N LEU A 23 -5.72 2.18 -22.23
CA LEU A 23 -4.79 1.81 -23.32
C LEU A 23 -5.42 0.90 -24.38
N LEU A 24 -6.41 0.11 -23.97
CA LEU A 24 -7.17 -0.78 -24.84
C LEU A 24 -8.42 -0.11 -25.43
N GLY A 25 -8.71 1.14 -25.04
CA GLY A 25 -9.91 1.86 -25.45
C GLY A 25 -11.21 1.29 -24.88
N ARG A 26 -11.14 0.52 -23.79
CA ARG A 26 -12.30 -0.04 -23.10
C ARG A 26 -12.92 1.01 -22.16
N PRO A 27 -14.25 1.04 -21.97
CA PRO A 27 -14.87 1.88 -20.94
C PRO A 27 -14.38 1.48 -19.54
N GLY A 28 -14.01 2.46 -18.71
CA GLY A 28 -13.55 2.20 -17.34
C GLY A 28 -13.40 3.46 -16.49
N LEU A 29 -12.50 3.42 -15.50
CA LEU A 29 -12.23 4.49 -14.52
C LEU A 29 -11.94 5.87 -15.14
N PHE A 30 -11.36 5.86 -16.35
CA PHE A 30 -10.96 7.05 -17.10
C PHE A 30 -11.79 7.27 -18.37
N GLY A 31 -12.94 6.59 -18.53
CA GLY A 31 -13.74 6.64 -19.75
C GLY A 31 -13.09 5.86 -20.91
N SER A 32 -13.17 6.40 -22.13
CA SER A 32 -12.53 5.82 -23.33
C SER A 32 -11.64 6.87 -24.03
N PRO A 33 -10.55 7.30 -23.39
CA PRO A 33 -9.67 8.34 -23.92
C PRO A 33 -8.78 7.79 -25.04
N ARG A 34 -8.23 8.68 -25.86
CA ARG A 34 -7.19 8.33 -26.83
C ARG A 34 -5.82 8.45 -26.16
N VAL A 35 -5.37 7.39 -25.49
CA VAL A 35 -4.06 7.29 -24.85
C VAL A 35 -3.31 6.06 -25.37
N GLU A 36 -2.00 6.18 -25.54
CA GLU A 36 -1.15 5.07 -25.95
C GLU A 36 -0.11 4.72 -24.90
N ARG A 37 0.27 5.65 -24.03
CA ARG A 37 1.30 5.40 -23.02
C ARG A 37 0.91 6.05 -21.71
N ILE A 38 0.92 5.26 -20.64
CA ILE A 38 0.60 5.71 -19.29
C ILE A 38 1.75 5.38 -18.37
N VAL A 39 2.23 6.37 -17.62
CA VAL A 39 3.09 6.16 -16.46
C VAL A 39 2.23 6.29 -15.20
N VAL A 40 2.16 5.22 -14.42
CA VAL A 40 1.57 5.22 -13.07
C VAL A 40 2.71 5.36 -12.07
N VAL A 41 2.83 6.57 -11.52
CA VAL A 41 3.76 6.89 -10.44
C VAL A 41 3.08 6.54 -9.12
N LEU A 42 3.58 5.50 -8.46
CA LEU A 42 3.17 5.19 -7.09
C LEU A 42 4.19 5.75 -6.11
N VAL A 43 3.72 6.65 -5.26
CA VAL A 43 4.49 7.36 -4.26
C VAL A 43 4.16 6.79 -2.89
N ASP A 44 5.11 6.04 -2.33
CA ASP A 44 4.94 5.40 -1.03
C ASP A 44 4.73 6.45 0.07
N GLY A 45 3.68 6.28 0.87
CA GLY A 45 3.37 7.18 1.99
C GLY A 45 2.82 8.57 1.63
N LEU A 46 2.42 8.83 0.37
CA LEU A 46 1.82 10.11 -0.04
C LEU A 46 0.30 10.15 0.24
N GLY A 47 -0.07 10.34 1.50
CA GLY A 47 -1.47 10.49 1.89
C GLY A 47 -2.11 11.79 1.40
N ALA A 48 -3.42 11.75 1.12
CA ALA A 48 -4.17 12.94 0.68
C ALA A 48 -4.22 14.03 1.78
N ALA A 49 -4.20 13.63 3.05
CA ALA A 49 -4.10 14.56 4.17
C ALA A 49 -2.72 15.23 4.21
N ASN A 50 -1.65 14.44 4.10
CA ASN A 50 -0.27 14.94 4.09
C ASN A 50 -0.04 15.93 2.94
N LEU A 51 -0.48 15.59 1.72
CA LEU A 51 -0.36 16.46 0.54
C LEU A 51 -1.17 17.76 0.69
N ARG A 52 -2.41 17.71 1.22
CA ARG A 52 -3.20 18.92 1.50
C ARG A 52 -2.50 19.85 2.47
N GLN A 53 -1.94 19.31 3.56
CA GLN A 53 -1.30 20.10 4.60
C GLN A 53 0.04 20.70 4.15
N ARG A 54 0.75 20.01 3.23
CA ARG A 54 2.03 20.47 2.65
C ARG A 54 1.87 21.09 1.26
N GLY A 55 0.65 21.48 0.87
CA GLY A 55 0.35 21.99 -0.47
C GLY A 55 1.18 23.21 -0.90
N GLY A 56 1.68 24.02 0.04
CA GLY A 56 2.60 25.13 -0.25
C GLY A 56 3.95 24.70 -0.86
N HIS A 57 4.33 23.43 -0.68
CA HIS A 57 5.58 22.83 -1.18
C HIS A 57 5.36 21.95 -2.42
N SER A 58 4.14 21.88 -2.95
CA SER A 58 3.79 21.07 -4.10
C SER A 58 2.93 21.87 -5.08
N ARG A 59 3.56 22.46 -6.09
CA ARG A 59 2.88 23.34 -7.07
C ARG A 59 2.22 22.55 -8.18
N THR A 60 2.66 21.31 -8.42
CA THR A 60 2.12 20.43 -9.45
C THR A 60 1.05 19.50 -8.89
N LEU A 61 1.33 18.82 -7.78
CA LEU A 61 0.43 17.80 -7.24
C LEU A 61 -0.74 18.41 -6.47
N ALA A 62 -0.50 19.38 -5.59
CA ALA A 62 -1.54 19.91 -4.71
C ALA A 62 -2.75 20.51 -5.45
N PRO A 63 -2.60 21.28 -6.55
CA PRO A 63 -3.75 21.80 -7.29
C PRO A 63 -4.63 20.73 -7.94
N ALA A 64 -4.06 19.56 -8.25
CA ALA A 64 -4.80 18.44 -8.83
C ALA A 64 -5.59 17.63 -7.78
N LEU A 65 -5.33 17.86 -6.48
CA LEU A 65 -5.98 17.14 -5.39
C LEU A 65 -7.32 17.78 -5.00
N ASN A 66 -8.40 17.01 -5.12
CA ASN A 66 -9.74 17.34 -4.67
C ASN A 66 -10.50 16.06 -4.30
N ARG A 67 -11.77 16.19 -3.88
CA ARG A 67 -12.59 15.03 -3.49
C ARG A 67 -12.77 13.99 -4.61
N GLY A 68 -12.78 14.41 -5.88
CA GLY A 68 -12.91 13.53 -7.04
C GLY A 68 -11.61 12.82 -7.43
N THR A 69 -10.47 13.33 -6.98
CA THR A 69 -9.11 12.77 -7.18
C THR A 69 -8.54 12.20 -5.88
N THR A 70 -9.39 11.87 -4.92
CA THR A 70 -9.04 11.11 -3.71
C THR A 70 -9.62 9.70 -3.83
N LEU A 71 -8.79 8.69 -3.62
CA LEU A 71 -9.18 7.28 -3.61
C LEU A 71 -8.88 6.65 -2.26
N VAL A 72 -9.35 5.42 -2.10
CA VAL A 72 -9.12 4.61 -0.91
C VAL A 72 -8.07 3.52 -1.22
N SER A 73 -6.99 3.48 -0.45
CA SER A 73 -5.95 2.45 -0.57
C SER A 73 -6.50 1.03 -0.36
N GLY A 74 -7.04 0.75 0.82
CA GLY A 74 -7.45 -0.58 1.25
C GLY A 74 -7.17 -0.78 2.74
N PHE A 75 -7.23 -2.03 3.20
CA PHE A 75 -6.87 -2.42 4.56
C PHE A 75 -6.18 -3.80 4.60
N PRO A 76 -5.10 -3.97 5.38
CA PRO A 76 -4.37 -2.91 6.10
C PRO A 76 -3.69 -1.93 5.14
N THR A 77 -3.46 -0.70 5.61
CA THR A 77 -2.78 0.35 4.84
C THR A 77 -1.28 0.11 4.86
N THR A 78 -0.84 -0.99 4.28
CA THR A 78 0.56 -1.43 4.25
C THR A 78 1.01 -1.69 2.82
N THR A 79 2.26 -1.38 2.51
CA THR A 79 2.85 -1.45 1.17
C THR A 79 2.57 -2.80 0.49
N ALA A 80 2.83 -3.93 1.15
CA ALA A 80 2.64 -5.26 0.52
C ALA A 80 1.19 -5.50 0.06
N ALA A 81 0.20 -5.12 0.88
CA ALA A 81 -1.20 -5.32 0.57
C ALA A 81 -1.67 -4.33 -0.51
N ALA A 82 -1.31 -3.06 -0.37
CA ALA A 82 -1.71 -2.00 -1.29
C ALA A 82 -1.09 -2.14 -2.68
N LEU A 83 0.19 -2.49 -2.79
CA LEU A 83 0.84 -2.76 -4.08
C LEU A 83 0.26 -4.00 -4.75
N ALA A 84 -0.05 -5.06 -4.00
CA ALA A 84 -0.73 -6.23 -4.54
C ALA A 84 -2.15 -5.86 -5.03
N SER A 85 -2.87 -5.00 -4.31
CA SER A 85 -4.17 -4.50 -4.75
C SER A 85 -4.07 -3.73 -6.05
N LEU A 86 -3.14 -2.76 -6.13
CA LEU A 86 -2.88 -1.97 -7.33
C LEU A 86 -2.60 -2.88 -8.54
N THR A 87 -1.74 -3.87 -8.36
CA THR A 87 -1.18 -4.68 -9.46
C THR A 87 -2.02 -5.87 -9.86
N THR A 88 -3.04 -6.24 -9.09
CA THR A 88 -3.94 -7.36 -9.40
C THR A 88 -5.37 -6.91 -9.66
N GLY A 89 -5.75 -5.72 -9.20
CA GLY A 89 -7.13 -5.24 -9.23
C GLY A 89 -8.05 -5.88 -8.18
N LEU A 90 -7.49 -6.64 -7.25
CA LEU A 90 -8.23 -7.28 -6.16
C LEU A 90 -8.01 -6.53 -4.85
N ARG A 91 -8.90 -6.72 -3.87
CA ARG A 91 -8.65 -6.28 -2.48
C ARG A 91 -7.80 -7.30 -1.71
N PRO A 92 -7.25 -6.95 -0.53
CA PRO A 92 -6.37 -7.83 0.24
C PRO A 92 -6.88 -9.25 0.54
N GLY A 93 -8.18 -9.40 0.83
CA GLY A 93 -8.81 -10.71 1.01
C GLY A 93 -8.84 -11.55 -0.26
N GLY A 94 -8.91 -10.92 -1.43
CA GLY A 94 -8.93 -11.59 -2.73
C GLY A 94 -7.53 -12.03 -3.14
N HIS A 95 -6.54 -11.13 -3.14
CA HIS A 95 -5.19 -11.47 -3.61
C HIS A 95 -4.31 -12.19 -2.57
N GLY A 96 -4.71 -12.24 -1.29
CA GLY A 96 -4.04 -13.04 -0.26
C GLY A 96 -2.81 -12.41 0.39
N MET A 97 -2.53 -11.14 0.12
CA MET A 97 -1.46 -10.37 0.77
C MET A 97 -2.10 -9.48 1.85
N VAL A 98 -2.19 -9.99 3.08
CA VAL A 98 -3.10 -9.48 4.13
C VAL A 98 -2.44 -8.71 5.26
N GLY A 99 -1.15 -8.36 5.13
CA GLY A 99 -0.46 -7.60 6.17
C GLY A 99 1.05 -7.51 5.97
N TYR A 100 1.71 -6.75 6.86
CA TYR A 100 3.15 -6.58 6.89
C TYR A 100 3.88 -7.82 7.43
N ARG A 101 3.56 -8.26 8.65
CA ARG A 101 3.99 -9.55 9.21
C ARG A 101 2.80 -10.49 9.27
N VAL A 102 2.82 -11.58 8.53
CA VAL A 102 1.71 -12.54 8.47
C VAL A 102 2.20 -13.95 8.76
N LEU A 103 1.29 -14.84 9.18
CA LEU A 103 1.64 -16.21 9.51
C LEU A 103 1.86 -17.05 8.25
N ASP A 104 3.06 -17.61 8.10
CA ASP A 104 3.31 -18.79 7.28
C ASP A 104 2.89 -20.01 8.10
N ARG A 105 1.65 -20.46 7.88
CA ARG A 105 1.03 -21.55 8.65
C ARG A 105 1.76 -22.88 8.47
N ALA A 106 2.37 -23.13 7.31
CA ALA A 106 3.08 -24.37 7.04
C ALA A 106 4.36 -24.50 7.87
N SER A 107 5.04 -23.37 8.11
CA SER A 107 6.28 -23.32 8.89
C SER A 107 6.08 -22.77 10.32
N ASP A 108 4.84 -22.45 10.70
CA ASP A 108 4.44 -21.86 11.98
C ASP A 108 5.32 -20.68 12.42
N ARG A 109 5.50 -19.70 11.53
CA ARG A 109 6.30 -18.50 11.79
C ARG A 109 5.72 -17.27 11.13
N LEU A 110 6.03 -16.10 11.68
CA LEU A 110 5.72 -14.83 11.03
C LEU A 110 6.72 -14.52 9.92
N VAL A 111 6.21 -14.11 8.77
CA VAL A 111 6.99 -13.66 7.62
C VAL A 111 6.71 -12.18 7.37
N ASN A 112 7.78 -11.40 7.26
CA ASN A 112 7.71 -10.02 6.79
C ASN A 112 7.54 -10.00 5.27
N GLN A 113 6.44 -9.46 4.76
CA GLN A 113 6.10 -9.48 3.34
C GLN A 113 6.98 -8.57 2.47
N LEU A 114 7.80 -7.69 3.06
CA LEU A 114 8.74 -6.85 2.31
C LEU A 114 10.14 -7.48 2.24
N SER A 115 10.59 -8.18 3.28
CA SER A 115 11.98 -8.62 3.42
C SER A 115 12.18 -10.07 3.85
N GLY A 116 11.14 -10.76 4.30
CA GLY A 116 11.21 -12.09 4.91
C GLY A 116 11.07 -13.26 3.96
N TRP A 117 11.15 -13.03 2.64
CA TRP A 117 11.05 -14.07 1.62
C TRP A 117 12.33 -14.91 1.58
N ASP A 118 12.23 -16.20 1.89
CA ASP A 118 13.35 -17.14 1.77
C ASP A 118 13.17 -18.14 0.62
N GLU A 119 14.18 -19.01 0.43
CA GLU A 119 14.24 -19.96 -0.68
C GLU A 119 13.12 -21.00 -0.67
N GLY A 120 12.52 -21.28 0.49
CA GLY A 120 11.42 -22.24 0.63
C GLY A 120 10.07 -21.66 0.21
N MET A 121 9.97 -20.34 0.07
CA MET A 121 8.74 -19.66 -0.30
C MET A 121 8.60 -19.55 -1.83
N VAL A 122 7.40 -19.82 -2.32
CA VAL A 122 7.04 -19.64 -3.74
C VAL A 122 6.10 -18.43 -3.85
N PRO A 123 6.58 -17.24 -4.27
CA PRO A 123 5.77 -16.02 -4.34
C PRO A 123 4.42 -16.15 -5.07
N GLU A 124 4.36 -16.97 -6.13
CA GLU A 124 3.15 -17.22 -6.90
C GLU A 124 2.08 -18.02 -6.14
N THR A 125 2.45 -18.78 -5.09
CA THR A 125 1.44 -19.43 -4.23
C THR A 125 0.90 -18.47 -3.17
N TRP A 126 1.65 -17.40 -2.88
CA TRP A 126 1.22 -16.35 -1.96
C TRP A 126 0.26 -15.39 -2.65
N GLN A 127 0.55 -15.03 -3.90
CA GLN A 127 -0.32 -14.23 -4.75
C GLN A 127 -0.54 -14.96 -6.10
N PRO A 128 -1.63 -15.76 -6.22
CA PRO A 128 -1.84 -16.65 -7.37
C PRO A 128 -2.59 -16.02 -8.54
N HIS A 129 -3.08 -14.79 -8.41
CA HIS A 129 -3.88 -14.14 -9.44
C HIS A 129 -2.99 -13.43 -10.46
N LEU A 130 -3.44 -13.39 -11.71
CA LEU A 130 -2.75 -12.65 -12.77
C LEU A 130 -2.54 -11.19 -12.37
N THR A 131 -1.32 -10.69 -12.57
CA THR A 131 -1.07 -9.26 -12.47
C THR A 131 -1.69 -8.54 -13.67
N VAL A 132 -1.95 -7.25 -13.53
CA VAL A 132 -2.37 -6.37 -14.62
C VAL A 132 -1.28 -6.30 -15.71
N PHE A 133 0.00 -6.49 -15.35
CA PHE A 133 1.08 -6.53 -16.33
C PHE A 133 1.04 -7.82 -17.17
N GLU A 134 0.76 -8.98 -16.59
CA GLU A 134 0.55 -10.23 -17.34
C GLU A 134 -0.64 -10.09 -18.32
N GLN A 135 -1.71 -9.43 -17.87
CA GLN A 135 -2.85 -9.09 -18.73
C GLN A 135 -2.46 -8.11 -19.85
N ALA A 136 -1.66 -7.08 -19.55
CA ALA A 136 -1.17 -6.10 -20.50
C ALA A 136 -0.33 -6.77 -21.60
N SER A 137 0.65 -7.59 -21.23
CA SER A 137 1.50 -8.33 -22.17
C SER A 137 0.67 -9.24 -23.07
N SER A 138 -0.32 -9.94 -22.50
CA SER A 138 -1.24 -10.81 -23.26
C SER A 138 -2.10 -10.02 -24.27
N ALA A 139 -2.38 -8.74 -23.98
CA ALA A 139 -3.13 -7.85 -24.86
C ALA A 139 -2.23 -7.05 -25.84
N GLY A 140 -0.93 -7.33 -25.91
CA GLY A 140 0.02 -6.64 -26.78
C GLY A 140 0.38 -5.22 -26.31
N VAL A 141 0.20 -4.92 -25.02
CA VAL A 141 0.67 -3.70 -24.37
C VAL A 141 2.00 -4.00 -23.69
N ARG A 142 3.04 -3.20 -23.95
CA ARG A 142 4.33 -3.36 -23.28
C ARG A 142 4.23 -2.90 -21.84
N ALA A 143 4.69 -3.73 -20.91
CA ALA A 143 4.63 -3.45 -19.48
C ALA A 143 6.04 -3.22 -18.93
N GLY A 144 6.27 -2.06 -18.31
CA GLY A 144 7.54 -1.70 -17.68
C GLY A 144 7.36 -1.35 -16.21
N VAL A 145 8.33 -1.72 -15.39
CA VAL A 145 8.42 -1.38 -13.98
C VAL A 145 9.73 -0.64 -13.76
N ILE A 146 9.70 0.48 -13.05
CA ILE A 146 10.86 1.28 -12.70
C ILE A 146 10.94 1.39 -11.18
N GLY A 147 12.07 1.00 -10.62
CA GLY A 147 12.30 1.11 -9.19
C GLY A 147 13.74 0.84 -8.76
N PRO A 148 14.03 0.96 -7.46
CA PRO A 148 15.36 0.70 -6.92
C PRO A 148 15.88 -0.71 -7.20
N ALA A 149 17.15 -0.83 -7.60
CA ALA A 149 17.79 -2.11 -7.94
C ALA A 149 17.67 -3.19 -6.84
N ARG A 150 17.64 -2.77 -5.57
CA ARG A 150 17.47 -3.68 -4.42
C ARG A 150 16.16 -4.46 -4.42
N TYR A 151 15.12 -3.96 -5.09
CA TYR A 151 13.81 -4.63 -5.15
C TYR A 151 13.66 -5.55 -6.35
N ALA A 152 14.46 -5.38 -7.40
CA ALA A 152 14.31 -6.04 -8.70
C ALA A 152 14.18 -7.58 -8.64
N ARG A 153 14.78 -8.21 -7.62
CA ARG A 153 14.78 -9.66 -7.40
C ARG A 153 14.13 -10.09 -6.08
N SER A 154 13.36 -9.21 -5.45
CA SER A 154 12.67 -9.52 -4.19
C SER A 154 11.51 -10.49 -4.41
N GLY A 155 11.17 -11.26 -3.35
CA GLY A 155 10.01 -12.16 -3.39
C GLY A 155 8.70 -11.41 -3.64
N LEU A 156 8.52 -10.23 -3.04
CA LEU A 156 7.35 -9.39 -3.29
C LEU A 156 7.27 -8.93 -4.76
N THR A 157 8.37 -8.49 -5.36
CA THR A 157 8.42 -8.13 -6.79
C THR A 157 8.00 -9.31 -7.67
N ARG A 158 8.49 -10.52 -7.38
CA ARG A 158 8.05 -11.73 -8.08
C ARG A 158 6.58 -12.09 -7.80
N ALA A 159 6.06 -11.76 -6.61
CA ALA A 159 4.66 -11.98 -6.25
C ALA A 159 3.69 -11.03 -6.97
N ILE A 160 4.08 -9.80 -7.32
CA ILE A 160 3.08 -8.78 -7.73
C ILE A 160 3.41 -8.07 -9.05
N LEU A 161 4.64 -8.18 -9.57
CA LEU A 161 5.09 -7.46 -10.77
C LEU A 161 5.40 -8.39 -11.96
N ARG A 162 4.92 -9.64 -11.93
CA ARG A 162 5.06 -10.59 -13.07
C ARG A 162 4.50 -9.98 -14.35
N GLY A 163 5.09 -10.30 -15.49
CA GLY A 163 4.66 -9.79 -16.81
C GLY A 163 5.28 -8.44 -17.21
N ALA A 164 5.93 -7.72 -16.30
CA ALA A 164 6.63 -6.48 -16.62
C ALA A 164 8.15 -6.66 -16.71
N GLU A 165 8.80 -5.86 -17.57
CA GLU A 165 10.26 -5.71 -17.58
C GLU A 165 10.68 -4.76 -16.46
N TYR A 166 11.67 -5.15 -15.64
CA TYR A 166 12.15 -4.34 -14.51
C TYR A 166 13.37 -3.50 -14.92
N HIS A 167 13.21 -2.17 -14.88
CA HIS A 167 14.26 -1.19 -15.13
C HIS A 167 14.73 -0.59 -13.80
N SER A 168 15.98 -0.88 -13.44
CA SER A 168 16.56 -0.36 -12.21
C SER A 168 17.01 1.09 -12.37
N ALA A 169 16.55 1.97 -11.49
CA ALA A 169 17.05 3.35 -11.38
C ALA A 169 17.01 3.77 -9.91
N GLY A 170 18.01 4.54 -9.48
CA GLY A 170 18.23 4.87 -8.07
C GLY A 170 17.36 6.03 -7.62
N GLY A 171 17.83 7.24 -7.90
CA GLY A 171 17.19 8.48 -7.46
C GLY A 171 15.84 8.75 -8.14
N VAL A 172 15.03 9.64 -7.56
CA VAL A 172 13.73 10.04 -8.12
C VAL A 172 13.91 10.54 -9.57
N ALA A 173 14.83 11.48 -9.79
CA ALA A 173 15.12 12.03 -11.11
C ALA A 173 15.57 10.97 -12.15
N GLU A 174 16.40 10.01 -11.73
CA GLU A 174 16.82 8.90 -12.60
C GLU A 174 15.64 8.02 -13.01
N ARG A 175 14.70 7.77 -12.08
CA ARG A 175 13.48 7.00 -12.36
C ARG A 175 12.55 7.71 -13.35
N PHE A 176 12.40 9.04 -13.23
CA PHE A 176 11.65 9.83 -14.22
C PHE A 176 12.35 9.90 -15.58
N THR A 177 13.68 9.98 -15.61
CA THR A 177 14.48 9.89 -16.83
C THR A 177 14.28 8.54 -17.53
N ALA A 178 14.31 7.44 -16.77
CA ALA A 178 14.03 6.11 -17.30
C ALA A 178 12.60 5.99 -17.84
N ALA A 179 11.60 6.59 -17.17
CA ALA A 179 10.23 6.59 -17.67
C ALA A 179 10.11 7.32 -19.02
N ARG A 180 10.74 8.49 -19.15
CA ARG A 180 10.77 9.21 -20.43
C ARG A 180 11.42 8.37 -21.54
N ALA A 181 12.56 7.75 -21.25
CA ALA A 181 13.24 6.88 -22.20
C ALA A 181 12.35 5.73 -22.70
N LEU A 182 11.60 5.07 -21.80
CA LEU A 182 10.64 4.05 -22.20
C LEU A 182 9.55 4.62 -23.10
N LEU A 183 8.94 5.75 -22.72
CA LEU A 183 7.88 6.39 -23.51
C LEU A 183 8.35 6.72 -24.96
N ASP A 184 9.60 7.16 -25.11
CA ASP A 184 10.23 7.50 -26.39
C ASP A 184 10.39 6.29 -27.34
N GLU A 185 10.42 5.07 -26.81
CA GLU A 185 10.45 3.84 -27.64
C GLU A 185 9.14 3.61 -28.42
N GLY A 186 8.07 4.34 -28.09
CA GLY A 186 6.82 4.30 -28.84
C GLY A 186 5.89 3.11 -28.52
N GLY A 187 4.88 2.89 -29.36
CA GLY A 187 3.89 1.82 -29.14
C GLY A 187 3.01 2.01 -27.90
N ARG A 188 2.18 0.98 -27.61
CA ARG A 188 1.32 0.98 -26.42
C ARG A 188 2.09 0.52 -25.19
N GLN A 189 2.05 1.30 -24.12
CA GLN A 189 2.83 1.07 -22.91
C GLN A 189 2.07 1.34 -21.62
N LEU A 190 2.24 0.46 -20.64
CA LEU A 190 1.87 0.65 -19.25
C LEU A 190 3.14 0.61 -18.39
N VAL A 191 3.55 1.75 -17.87
CA VAL A 191 4.77 1.88 -17.04
C VAL A 191 4.36 2.14 -15.60
N TYR A 192 4.89 1.37 -14.66
CA TYR A 192 4.78 1.61 -13.23
C TYR A 192 6.11 2.15 -12.69
N LEU A 193 6.08 3.32 -12.05
CA LEU A 193 7.26 3.95 -11.45
C LEU A 193 7.03 4.03 -9.93
N TYR A 194 7.87 3.33 -9.16
CA TYR A 194 7.79 3.32 -7.69
C TYR A 194 8.71 4.36 -7.05
N VAL A 195 8.17 5.16 -6.12
CA VAL A 195 8.86 6.22 -5.37
C VAL A 195 8.77 5.97 -3.86
N PRO A 196 9.76 5.31 -3.23
CA PRO A 196 9.72 4.99 -1.81
C PRO A 196 10.24 6.10 -0.87
N GLU A 197 10.70 7.23 -1.38
CA GLU A 197 11.49 8.20 -0.58
C GLU A 197 10.66 8.96 0.46
N LEU A 198 9.37 9.21 0.20
CA LEU A 198 8.51 9.94 1.13
C LEU A 198 8.20 9.10 2.37
N ASP A 199 7.82 7.84 2.18
CA ASP A 199 7.66 6.89 3.29
C ASP A 199 8.95 6.69 4.09
N GLN A 200 10.10 6.49 3.42
CA GLN A 200 11.40 6.39 4.10
C GLN A 200 11.72 7.63 4.95
N ALA A 201 11.46 8.84 4.41
CA ALA A 201 11.67 10.09 5.15
C ALA A 201 10.70 10.20 6.34
N ALA A 202 9.43 9.81 6.16
CA ALA A 202 8.44 9.84 7.23
C ALA A 202 8.78 8.85 8.35
N HIS A 203 9.13 7.60 8.04
CA HIS A 203 9.59 6.66 9.05
C HIS A 203 10.82 7.19 9.81
N ALA A 204 11.81 7.76 9.11
CA ALA A 204 13.04 8.21 9.74
C ALA A 204 12.92 9.51 10.56
N ARG A 205 12.11 10.47 10.09
CA ARG A 205 12.08 11.86 10.60
C ARG A 205 10.68 12.41 10.88
N GLY A 206 9.63 11.69 10.51
CA GLY A 206 8.25 12.13 10.56
C GLY A 206 7.82 12.85 9.28
N TRP A 207 6.55 12.74 8.92
CA TRP A 207 6.00 13.38 7.72
C TRP A 207 5.91 14.91 7.87
N GLU A 208 5.95 15.42 9.10
CA GLU A 208 6.00 16.86 9.37
C GLU A 208 7.40 17.48 9.24
N SER A 209 8.42 16.66 8.98
CA SER A 209 9.82 17.09 8.94
C SER A 209 10.21 17.91 7.70
N PRO A 210 11.29 18.71 7.80
CA PRO A 210 11.93 19.32 6.64
C PRO A 210 12.41 18.28 5.61
N GLU A 211 12.85 17.10 6.04
CA GLU A 211 13.32 16.03 5.16
C GLU A 211 12.20 15.45 4.31
N TRP A 212 11.03 15.19 4.90
CA TRP A 212 9.85 14.78 4.14
C TRP A 212 9.39 15.88 3.18
N THR A 213 9.42 17.13 3.64
CA THR A 213 9.07 18.30 2.80
C THR A 213 10.00 18.43 1.59
N ALA A 214 11.31 18.27 1.77
CA ALA A 214 12.28 18.29 0.68
C ALA A 214 12.08 17.14 -0.32
N ALA A 215 11.73 15.94 0.18
CA ALA A 215 11.38 14.81 -0.68
C ALA A 215 10.12 15.10 -1.52
N LEU A 216 9.11 15.76 -0.94
CA LEU A 216 7.92 16.19 -1.66
C LEU A 216 8.24 17.23 -2.75
N GLU A 217 9.08 18.23 -2.43
CA GLU A 217 9.50 19.25 -3.40
C GLU A 217 10.25 18.65 -4.59
N LEU A 218 11.15 17.70 -4.34
CA LEU A 218 11.86 16.97 -5.39
C LEU A 218 10.88 16.20 -6.28
N LEU A 219 9.99 15.41 -5.69
CA LEU A 219 8.97 14.66 -6.42
C LEU A 219 8.05 15.58 -7.24
N ASP A 220 7.57 16.68 -6.66
CA ASP A 220 6.71 17.64 -7.35
C ASP A 220 7.41 18.26 -8.56
N GLY A 221 8.70 18.57 -8.42
CA GLY A 221 9.55 19.06 -9.51
C GLY A 221 9.68 18.06 -10.66
N GLU A 222 9.95 16.79 -10.35
CA GLU A 222 10.07 15.71 -11.34
C GLU A 222 8.76 15.41 -12.05
N VAL A 223 7.64 15.34 -11.30
CA VAL A 223 6.31 15.19 -11.92
C VAL A 223 5.99 16.40 -12.79
N GLY A 224 6.25 17.62 -12.32
CA GLY A 224 6.04 18.84 -13.11
C GLY A 224 6.86 18.85 -14.41
N GLY A 225 8.11 18.37 -14.35
CA GLY A 225 8.97 18.18 -15.51
C GLY A 225 8.38 17.17 -16.51
N ALA A 226 7.99 16.00 -16.02
CA ALA A 226 7.39 14.94 -16.83
C ALA A 226 6.09 15.41 -17.51
N VAL A 227 5.21 16.11 -16.78
CA VAL A 227 3.93 16.63 -17.30
C VAL A 227 4.14 17.61 -18.44
N ARG A 228 5.13 18.51 -18.35
CA ARG A 228 5.46 19.45 -19.44
C ARG A 228 5.99 18.77 -20.70
N GLY A 229 6.55 17.56 -20.57
CA GLY A 229 7.09 16.77 -21.67
C GLY A 229 6.10 15.80 -22.33
N LEU A 230 4.85 15.73 -21.86
CA LEU A 230 3.86 14.79 -22.39
C LEU A 230 3.39 15.17 -23.80
N SER A 231 3.33 14.18 -24.68
CA SER A 231 2.60 14.30 -25.95
C SER A 231 1.08 14.13 -25.76
N ALA A 232 0.31 14.40 -26.81
CA ALA A 232 -1.16 14.30 -26.79
C ALA A 232 -1.72 12.88 -26.53
N ARG A 233 -0.87 11.84 -26.56
CA ARG A 233 -1.24 10.44 -26.32
C ARG A 233 -0.56 9.83 -25.10
N GLU A 234 0.08 10.66 -24.28
CA GLU A 234 0.77 10.25 -23.07
C GLU A 234 0.03 10.75 -21.83
N SER A 235 0.18 10.05 -20.72
CA SER A 235 -0.39 10.45 -19.44
C SER A 235 0.47 10.02 -18.27
N VAL A 236 0.39 10.81 -17.21
CA VAL A 236 0.97 10.49 -15.90
C VAL A 236 -0.17 10.42 -14.91
N LEU A 237 -0.22 9.31 -14.17
CA LEU A 237 -1.07 9.13 -13.01
C LEU A 237 -0.19 9.14 -11.77
N VAL A 238 -0.55 9.91 -10.73
CA VAL A 238 0.15 9.90 -9.44
C VAL A 238 -0.80 9.40 -8.36
N THR A 239 -0.39 8.35 -7.65
CA THR A 239 -1.14 7.78 -6.53
C THR A 239 -0.19 7.31 -5.41
N ALA A 240 -0.75 6.74 -4.34
CA ALA A 240 0.01 6.20 -3.23
C ALA A 240 -0.61 4.89 -2.75
N ASP A 241 0.19 4.10 -2.06
CA ASP A 241 -0.22 2.89 -1.37
C ASP A 241 -0.86 3.17 -0.01
N HIS A 242 -0.45 4.22 0.70
CA HIS A 242 -1.09 4.69 1.92
C HIS A 242 -0.71 6.15 2.21
N GLY A 243 -1.39 6.74 3.18
CA GLY A 243 -0.89 7.91 3.87
C GLY A 243 -0.07 7.54 5.11
N ILE A 244 0.25 8.54 5.93
CA ILE A 244 1.14 8.36 7.07
C ILE A 244 0.79 9.32 8.21
N VAL A 245 1.00 8.87 9.44
CA VAL A 245 0.83 9.68 10.67
C VAL A 245 2.09 9.63 11.51
N ASP A 246 2.44 10.75 12.16
CA ASP A 246 3.57 10.78 13.09
C ASP A 246 3.12 10.32 14.48
N VAL A 247 3.75 9.28 15.01
CA VAL A 247 3.48 8.78 16.36
C VAL A 247 4.71 9.07 17.23
N PRO A 248 4.61 9.98 18.22
CA PRO A 248 5.74 10.25 19.11
C PRO A 248 5.97 9.07 20.05
N ALA A 249 7.21 8.89 20.52
CA ALA A 249 7.59 7.80 21.42
C ALA A 249 6.76 7.74 22.73
N SER A 250 6.25 8.89 23.20
CA SER A 250 5.35 8.98 24.36
C SER A 250 3.96 8.38 24.12
N SER A 251 3.59 8.17 22.85
CA SER A 251 2.34 7.56 22.41
C SER A 251 2.52 6.10 21.96
N HIS A 252 3.68 5.51 22.25
CA HIS A 252 3.90 4.08 22.06
C HIS A 252 3.27 3.29 23.20
N VAL A 253 2.48 2.28 22.85
CA VAL A 253 1.90 1.33 23.80
C VAL A 253 2.75 0.07 23.75
N LEU A 254 3.48 -0.18 24.83
CA LEU A 254 4.28 -1.40 24.98
C LEU A 254 3.40 -2.50 25.55
N VAL A 255 3.16 -3.54 24.76
CA VAL A 255 2.37 -4.71 25.12
C VAL A 255 3.28 -5.69 25.85
N GLU A 256 3.16 -5.71 27.16
CA GLU A 256 3.92 -6.63 28.01
C GLU A 256 3.31 -8.04 28.00
N ARG A 257 4.12 -9.05 28.34
CA ARG A 257 3.61 -10.40 28.60
C ARG A 257 2.64 -10.32 29.78
N GLY A 258 1.41 -10.75 29.58
CA GLY A 258 0.35 -10.61 30.56
C GLY A 258 -1.03 -10.92 29.97
N PRO A 259 -2.12 -10.44 30.59
CA PRO A 259 -3.48 -10.81 30.21
C PRO A 259 -3.84 -10.56 28.75
N LEU A 260 -3.26 -9.54 28.10
CA LEU A 260 -3.52 -9.24 26.68
C LEU A 260 -2.86 -10.23 25.70
N LEU A 261 -1.80 -10.93 26.13
CA LEU A 261 -1.06 -11.89 25.31
C LEU A 261 -1.29 -13.34 25.73
N GLU A 262 -2.11 -13.59 26.76
CA GLU A 262 -2.47 -14.95 27.17
C GLU A 262 -3.31 -15.64 26.08
N GLY A 263 -2.83 -16.80 25.62
CA GLY A 263 -3.41 -17.54 24.50
C GLY A 263 -2.98 -17.04 23.11
N VAL A 264 -2.08 -16.04 23.04
CA VAL A 264 -1.52 -15.54 21.77
C VAL A 264 -0.22 -16.27 21.46
N ARG A 265 -0.19 -16.99 20.34
CA ARG A 265 1.00 -17.72 19.83
C ARG A 265 1.96 -16.79 19.10
N HIS A 266 1.44 -15.97 18.18
CA HIS A 266 2.24 -15.00 17.42
C HIS A 266 1.58 -13.63 17.40
N LEU A 267 2.39 -12.58 17.53
CA LEU A 267 1.96 -11.19 17.36
C LEU A 267 2.47 -10.65 16.02
N GLY A 268 1.61 -10.70 15.00
CA GLY A 268 1.87 -10.23 13.66
C GLY A 268 1.27 -8.84 13.38
N GLY A 269 1.12 -8.52 12.10
CA GLY A 269 0.65 -7.23 11.61
C GLY A 269 1.76 -6.17 11.61
N GLU A 270 1.38 -4.95 11.96
CA GLU A 270 2.23 -3.77 12.05
C GLU A 270 1.85 -2.91 13.26
N PRO A 271 2.67 -1.92 13.69
CA PRO A 271 2.41 -1.20 14.95
C PRO A 271 1.06 -0.48 15.00
N ARG A 272 0.50 -0.10 13.86
CA ARG A 272 -0.83 0.52 13.75
C ARG A 272 -1.97 -0.49 13.64
N CYS A 273 -1.68 -1.74 13.27
CA CYS A 273 -2.66 -2.81 13.17
C CYS A 273 -2.04 -4.15 13.56
N LEU A 274 -2.17 -4.53 14.83
CA LEU A 274 -1.72 -5.85 15.27
C LEU A 274 -2.64 -6.93 14.72
N GLN A 275 -2.05 -8.07 14.37
CA GLN A 275 -2.76 -9.30 14.06
C GLN A 275 -2.33 -10.37 15.07
N LEU A 276 -3.24 -10.77 15.94
CA LEU A 276 -2.99 -11.76 16.98
C LEU A 276 -3.32 -13.14 16.42
N HIS A 277 -2.34 -14.03 16.38
CA HIS A 277 -2.54 -15.43 16.03
C HIS A 277 -2.58 -16.24 17.32
N LEU A 278 -3.67 -16.96 17.52
CA LEU A 278 -3.96 -17.63 18.79
C LEU A 278 -3.46 -19.07 18.82
N GLU A 279 -3.27 -19.57 20.03
CA GLU A 279 -3.04 -21.00 20.24
C GLU A 279 -4.30 -21.80 19.85
N PRO A 280 -4.15 -23.05 19.34
CA PRO A 280 -5.28 -23.89 19.01
C PRO A 280 -6.23 -24.09 20.21
N GLY A 281 -7.53 -23.85 20.00
CA GLY A 281 -8.57 -24.01 21.03
C GLY A 281 -8.81 -22.79 21.91
N VAL A 282 -8.06 -21.69 21.73
CA VAL A 282 -8.36 -20.41 22.37
C VAL A 282 -9.52 -19.73 21.65
N ASP A 283 -10.49 -19.24 22.42
CA ASP A 283 -11.63 -18.49 21.90
C ASP A 283 -11.22 -17.05 21.49
N PRO A 284 -11.31 -16.68 20.20
CA PRO A 284 -10.99 -15.33 19.76
C PRO A 284 -11.90 -14.25 20.36
N ASP A 285 -13.15 -14.56 20.70
CA ASP A 285 -14.07 -13.60 21.31
C ASP A 285 -13.63 -13.22 22.74
N GLU A 286 -13.07 -14.16 23.48
CA GLU A 286 -12.49 -13.89 24.81
C GLU A 286 -11.25 -13.01 24.73
N VAL A 287 -10.34 -13.29 23.78
CA VAL A 287 -9.17 -12.44 23.54
C VAL A 287 -9.62 -11.05 23.11
N ALA A 288 -10.55 -10.94 22.17
CA ALA A 288 -11.09 -9.67 21.70
C ALA A 288 -11.70 -8.87 22.85
N ARG A 289 -12.49 -9.49 23.75
CA ARG A 289 -13.05 -8.80 24.93
C ARG A 289 -11.98 -8.18 25.83
N ARG A 290 -10.90 -8.92 26.13
CA ARG A 290 -9.79 -8.41 26.97
C ARG A 290 -9.14 -7.18 26.33
N TRP A 291 -8.92 -7.23 25.01
CA TRP A 291 -8.40 -6.09 24.25
C TRP A 291 -9.40 -4.94 24.14
N ILE A 292 -10.70 -5.20 24.03
CA ILE A 292 -11.74 -4.16 24.04
C ILE A 292 -11.76 -3.44 25.39
N GLU A 293 -11.69 -4.17 26.50
CA GLU A 293 -11.68 -3.60 27.85
C GLU A 293 -10.45 -2.70 28.07
N ALA A 294 -9.27 -3.14 27.66
CA ALA A 294 -8.02 -2.40 27.84
C ALA A 294 -7.83 -1.26 26.82
N GLU A 295 -8.15 -1.50 25.55
CA GLU A 295 -7.72 -0.68 24.41
C GLU A 295 -8.87 -0.13 23.55
N GLY A 296 -10.13 -0.48 23.82
CA GLY A 296 -11.29 -0.10 23.00
C GLY A 296 -11.52 1.41 22.86
N ALA A 297 -10.97 2.23 23.75
CA ALA A 297 -10.99 3.69 23.64
C ALA A 297 -9.98 4.23 22.60
N ARG A 298 -8.94 3.44 22.27
CA ARG A 298 -7.79 3.84 21.46
C ARG A 298 -7.67 3.05 20.15
N ALA A 299 -8.27 1.88 20.06
CA ALA A 299 -8.24 1.01 18.89
C ALA A 299 -9.63 0.46 18.54
N TRP A 300 -9.78 0.02 17.30
CA TRP A 300 -10.83 -0.88 16.86
C TRP A 300 -10.32 -2.30 17.02
N ILE A 301 -11.09 -3.12 17.75
CA ILE A 301 -10.76 -4.50 18.03
C ILE A 301 -11.89 -5.37 17.51
N ALA A 302 -11.53 -6.42 16.78
CA ALA A 302 -12.48 -7.37 16.23
C ALA A 302 -11.82 -8.72 15.96
N THR A 303 -12.64 -9.77 15.97
CA THR A 303 -12.23 -11.10 15.51
C THR A 303 -12.10 -11.14 13.98
N ARG A 304 -11.43 -12.16 13.45
CA ARG A 304 -11.30 -12.40 12.01
C ARG A 304 -12.66 -12.43 11.31
N ASP A 305 -13.64 -13.09 11.92
CA ASP A 305 -14.98 -13.26 11.35
C ASP A 305 -15.73 -11.92 11.28
N GLU A 306 -15.62 -11.09 12.34
CA GLU A 306 -16.19 -9.74 12.34
C GLU A 306 -15.52 -8.84 11.29
N VAL A 307 -14.20 -8.94 11.14
CA VAL A 307 -13.41 -8.21 10.13
C VAL A 307 -13.74 -8.66 8.71
N ALA A 308 -13.98 -9.95 8.49
CA ALA A 308 -14.42 -10.47 7.20
C ALA A 308 -15.83 -9.99 6.88
N ALA A 309 -16.75 -10.05 7.85
CA ALA A 309 -18.14 -9.60 7.70
C ALA A 309 -18.25 -8.08 7.49
N SER A 310 -17.33 -7.28 8.04
CA SER A 310 -17.31 -5.82 7.86
C SER A 310 -16.81 -5.38 6.49
N GLY A 311 -16.19 -6.29 5.72
CA GLY A 311 -15.68 -6.03 4.38
C GLY A 311 -14.34 -5.28 4.33
N TRP A 312 -13.61 -5.18 5.45
CA TRP A 312 -12.33 -4.45 5.49
C TRP A 312 -11.32 -4.96 4.45
N PHE A 313 -11.27 -6.28 4.25
CA PHE A 313 -10.39 -6.93 3.29
C PHE A 313 -11.05 -7.15 1.90
N GLY A 314 -12.30 -6.73 1.70
CA GLY A 314 -13.13 -7.21 0.60
C GLY A 314 -13.55 -8.67 0.78
N GLU A 315 -13.83 -9.37 -0.32
CA GLU A 315 -14.09 -10.82 -0.28
C GLU A 315 -12.83 -11.58 0.16
N VAL A 316 -12.94 -12.39 1.21
CA VAL A 316 -11.81 -13.11 1.80
C VAL A 316 -11.75 -14.53 1.24
N SER A 317 -10.68 -14.82 0.49
CA SER A 317 -10.39 -16.17 0.00
C SER A 317 -9.94 -17.10 1.15
N PRO A 318 -10.08 -18.43 1.01
CA PRO A 318 -9.57 -19.38 2.00
C PRO A 318 -8.07 -19.19 2.30
N ALA A 319 -7.25 -18.97 1.26
CA ALA A 319 -5.81 -18.75 1.42
C ALA A 319 -5.48 -17.44 2.16
N ALA A 320 -6.28 -16.38 1.97
CA ALA A 320 -6.15 -15.15 2.74
C ALA A 320 -6.54 -15.37 4.20
N ALA A 321 -7.66 -16.05 4.45
CA ALA A 321 -8.14 -16.35 5.79
C ALA A 321 -7.13 -17.14 6.63
N GLU A 322 -6.35 -18.04 6.03
CA GLU A 322 -5.29 -18.79 6.71
C GLU A 322 -4.12 -17.94 7.22
N ARG A 323 -3.88 -16.78 6.59
CA ARG A 323 -2.76 -15.86 6.89
C ARG A 323 -3.15 -14.70 7.79
N MET A 324 -4.44 -14.41 7.89
CA MET A 324 -4.99 -13.36 8.75
C MET A 324 -4.81 -13.71 10.24
N GLY A 325 -4.66 -12.69 11.09
CA GLY A 325 -4.79 -12.85 12.54
C GLY A 325 -6.20 -13.33 12.94
N ASP A 326 -6.33 -13.99 14.07
CA ASP A 326 -7.63 -14.36 14.67
C ASP A 326 -8.30 -13.15 15.33
N VAL A 327 -7.50 -12.22 15.87
CA VAL A 327 -7.98 -10.93 16.42
C VAL A 327 -7.14 -9.80 15.84
N PHE A 328 -7.79 -8.70 15.49
CA PHE A 328 -7.18 -7.49 14.97
C PHE A 328 -7.24 -6.37 16.01
N VAL A 329 -6.16 -5.61 16.16
CA VAL A 329 -6.12 -4.40 16.99
C VAL A 329 -5.63 -3.24 16.12
N ALA A 330 -6.59 -2.54 15.49
CA ALA A 330 -6.34 -1.43 14.58
C ALA A 330 -6.43 -0.09 15.32
N ALA A 331 -5.31 0.60 15.47
CA ALA A 331 -5.21 1.82 16.24
C ALA A 331 -6.07 2.95 15.64
N ARG A 332 -6.96 3.53 16.43
CA ARG A 332 -7.87 4.62 16.04
C ARG A 332 -7.30 6.00 16.39
N ARG A 333 -6.53 6.08 17.46
CA ARG A 333 -5.79 7.29 17.88
C ARG A 333 -4.38 7.26 17.33
N THR A 334 -3.66 8.37 17.38
CA THR A 334 -2.24 8.48 16.99
C THR A 334 -1.33 7.79 17.99
N ILE A 335 -1.40 6.45 18.03
CA ILE A 335 -0.61 5.56 18.87
C ILE A 335 -0.05 4.42 18.02
N ALA A 336 0.99 3.76 18.53
CA ALA A 336 1.57 2.58 17.90
C ALA A 336 1.83 1.51 18.97
N TYR A 337 1.44 0.28 18.68
CA TYR A 337 1.62 -0.86 19.56
C TYR A 337 2.91 -1.60 19.23
N TYR A 338 3.66 -1.99 20.25
CA TYR A 338 4.87 -2.79 20.13
C TYR A 338 4.89 -3.87 21.19
N ALA A 339 5.44 -5.05 20.87
CA ALA A 339 5.78 -6.00 21.92
C ALA A 339 6.89 -5.38 22.80
N ALA A 340 6.76 -5.51 24.12
CA ALA A 340 7.73 -4.90 25.04
C ALA A 340 9.15 -5.50 24.89
N ASP A 341 9.24 -6.77 24.45
CA ASP A 341 10.48 -7.51 24.21
C ASP A 341 11.03 -7.37 22.77
N ASP A 342 10.35 -6.66 21.87
CA ASP A 342 10.80 -6.38 20.50
C ASP A 342 11.02 -4.88 20.30
N SER A 343 12.28 -4.49 20.05
CA SER A 343 12.61 -3.09 19.78
C SER A 343 12.57 -2.72 18.30
N SER A 344 12.33 -3.70 17.42
CA SER A 344 12.34 -3.50 15.97
C SER A 344 11.29 -2.48 15.55
N GLY A 345 11.71 -1.49 14.75
CA GLY A 345 10.82 -0.45 14.23
C GLY A 345 10.39 0.63 15.24
N ARG A 346 10.72 0.51 16.54
CA ARG A 346 10.34 1.51 17.57
C ARG A 346 10.94 2.90 17.37
N SER A 347 12.00 3.02 16.58
CA SER A 347 12.60 4.30 16.24
C SER A 347 11.88 5.04 15.11
N MET A 348 10.91 4.39 14.45
CA MET A 348 10.18 5.00 13.34
C MET A 348 9.14 5.99 13.87
N ILE A 349 9.17 7.22 13.34
CA ILE A 349 8.27 8.31 13.74
C ILE A 349 6.97 8.23 12.93
N GLY A 350 7.09 8.27 11.60
CA GLY A 350 5.97 8.02 10.70
C GLY A 350 5.50 6.57 10.83
N GLN A 351 4.18 6.38 10.85
CA GLN A 351 3.51 5.09 11.01
C GLN A 351 2.27 5.04 10.11
N HIS A 352 1.95 3.86 9.62
CA HIS A 352 0.74 3.55 8.86
C HIS A 352 0.31 2.11 9.16
N GLY A 353 -0.84 1.67 8.64
CA GLY A 353 -1.36 0.31 8.80
C GLY A 353 -2.81 0.20 9.25
N SER A 354 -3.36 1.26 9.85
CA SER A 354 -4.74 1.26 10.36
C SER A 354 -5.74 1.87 9.38
N LEU A 355 -6.97 2.07 9.86
CA LEU A 355 -8.16 2.53 9.12
C LEU A 355 -8.42 4.03 9.23
N THR A 356 -7.47 4.82 9.76
CA THR A 356 -7.72 6.25 9.86
C THR A 356 -7.79 6.89 8.47
N PRO A 357 -8.60 7.94 8.28
CA PRO A 357 -8.64 8.69 7.03
C PRO A 357 -7.26 9.15 6.54
N GLU A 358 -6.38 9.50 7.47
CA GLU A 358 -5.00 9.94 7.21
C GLU A 358 -4.15 8.84 6.57
N GLU A 359 -4.39 7.58 6.94
CA GLU A 359 -3.69 6.41 6.38
C GLU A 359 -4.37 5.86 5.11
N THR A 360 -5.70 5.89 5.05
CA THR A 360 -6.49 5.21 3.99
C THR A 360 -6.74 6.05 2.74
N GLN A 361 -6.77 7.39 2.86
CA GLN A 361 -7.09 8.27 1.73
C GLN A 361 -5.81 8.72 1.02
N VAL A 362 -5.71 8.40 -0.26
CA VAL A 362 -4.54 8.67 -1.10
C VAL A 362 -4.96 9.35 -2.40
N PRO A 363 -4.07 10.07 -3.09
CA PRO A 363 -4.42 10.80 -4.30
C PRO A 363 -4.57 9.87 -5.52
N LEU A 364 -5.33 10.32 -6.53
CA LEU A 364 -5.31 9.84 -7.91
C LEU A 364 -5.27 11.06 -8.82
N LEU A 365 -4.08 11.62 -8.97
CA LEU A 365 -3.85 12.81 -9.78
C LEU A 365 -3.64 12.36 -11.22
N ARG A 366 -4.20 13.12 -12.16
CA ARG A 366 -4.23 12.76 -13.57
C ARG A 366 -3.67 13.91 -14.39
N PHE A 367 -2.80 13.61 -15.34
CA PHE A 367 -2.17 14.59 -16.21
C PHE A 367 -2.08 14.05 -17.64
N GLY A 368 -2.05 14.96 -18.62
CA GLY A 368 -1.99 14.62 -20.04
C GLY A 368 -3.35 14.16 -20.58
N ALA A 369 -3.34 13.14 -21.44
CA ALA A 369 -4.54 12.61 -22.10
C ALA A 369 -5.63 12.05 -21.15
N LEU A 370 -5.31 11.83 -19.86
CA LEU A 370 -6.23 11.35 -18.82
C LEU A 370 -6.67 12.43 -17.81
N ALA A 371 -6.24 13.69 -17.98
CA ALA A 371 -6.51 14.79 -17.04
C ALA A 371 -8.00 15.10 -16.85
#